data_AF-A0A218ZHR8-F1
#
_entry.id   AF-A0A218ZHR8-F1
#
_cell.length_a   1.000
_cell.length_b   1.000
_cell.length_c   1.000
_cell.angle_alpha   90.00
_cell.angle_beta   90.00
_cell.angle_gamma   90.00
#
_symmetry.space_group_name_H-M   'P 1'
#
loop_
_entity.id
_entity.type
_entity.pdbx_description
1 polymer ?
#
loop_
_entity_poly.entity_id
_entity_poly.type
_entity_poly.pdbx_seq_one_letter_code
_entity_poly.pdbx_strand_id
1 'polypeptide(L)'
;MPPRWLVRFLSELGLVSLWSSTLDTKLLCLQHFVRLFAFGSSTLILVSHLLVLEVPKYRIGLFMTLAIIGDIILSFILTIFADALGRRTVLLIGATLMTTSGLVFAFADDYWIMLIAAIVGVISPGGNDIGPFRAIEESTIAHVTSEERRGDIYAWYSLIGTAGTAFGIGVCGWVVDVMVKDLLWESIRAYRTIFFLYSGLGVLIICLILCLSKEWEAEAVQIDDNSVESSGKTYRISALSMLPSFSRDSKLVVLKICLLWALESFGSNFTPLSWIIFFFENKFDMPEIEIGSLFFATTIVPAISMMFASSLAKRIGNVKAMVFTHLLSAVFLSLIPAPSTKPAAIVLLVLRSCTQSMDTPPRSAFLAEIVQPLKRTATIEFVNMARSFGSAFSPLITGFLAEKGKLWVAFVCAGALLVTYDVGVLAVFGRHQIAAAVEDSDEEAAVGPKLPIIIVDEYQEKDEENRASENDLASVDPGEAEPKGVGEV
;
A
#
# COMPACT_ATOMS: atom_id res chain seq x y z
N MET A 1 30.74 17.41 -9.57
CA MET A 1 30.03 17.07 -8.33
C MET A 1 28.69 17.79 -8.34
N PRO A 2 27.57 17.11 -8.06
CA PRO A 2 26.28 17.79 -7.96
C PRO A 2 26.30 18.82 -6.81
N PRO A 3 25.53 19.91 -6.90
CA PRO A 3 25.46 20.92 -5.83
C PRO A 3 25.04 20.29 -4.50
N ARG A 4 25.63 20.71 -3.37
CA ARG A 4 25.29 20.19 -2.02
C ARG A 4 23.81 20.35 -1.67
N TRP A 5 23.16 21.41 -2.14
CA TRP A 5 21.72 21.63 -1.95
C TRP A 5 20.87 20.60 -2.72
N LEU A 6 21.32 20.19 -3.91
CA LEU A 6 20.63 19.19 -4.71
C LEU A 6 20.71 17.81 -4.04
N VAL A 7 21.87 17.45 -3.50
CA VAL A 7 22.04 16.18 -2.78
C VAL A 7 21.18 16.14 -1.52
N ARG A 8 21.12 17.23 -0.74
CA ARG A 8 20.25 17.33 0.45
C ARG A 8 18.77 17.22 0.08
N PHE A 9 18.34 17.91 -0.97
CA PHE A 9 16.97 17.83 -1.47
C PHE A 9 16.62 16.41 -1.94
N LEU A 10 17.49 15.76 -2.71
CA LEU A 10 17.29 14.39 -3.17
C LEU A 10 17.33 13.37 -2.02
N SER A 11 18.09 13.62 -0.95
CA SER A 11 18.08 12.77 0.23
C SER A 11 16.80 12.92 1.05
N GLU A 12 16.26 14.13 1.18
CA GLU A 12 14.97 14.37 1.85
C GLU A 12 13.79 13.77 1.09
N LEU A 13 13.90 13.66 -0.24
CA LEU A 13 12.93 12.95 -1.07
C LEU A 13 13.12 11.42 -1.06
N GLY A 14 14.16 10.88 -0.41
CA GLY A 14 14.48 9.45 -0.41
C GLY A 14 15.04 8.93 -1.75
N LEU A 15 15.27 9.79 -2.75
CA LEU A 15 15.81 9.41 -4.06
C LEU A 15 17.24 8.90 -3.98
N VAL A 16 18.03 9.43 -3.04
CA VAL A 16 19.39 8.94 -2.77
C VAL A 16 19.33 7.51 -2.20
N SER A 17 18.37 7.22 -1.32
CA SER A 17 18.14 5.89 -0.76
C SER A 17 17.77 4.88 -1.85
N LEU A 18 16.88 5.26 -2.79
CA LEU A 18 16.54 4.42 -3.94
C LEU A 18 17.72 4.24 -4.92
N TRP A 19 18.45 5.31 -5.24
CA TRP A 19 19.58 5.23 -6.18
C TRP A 19 20.73 4.39 -5.64
N SER A 20 21.01 4.49 -4.33
CA SER A 20 22.05 3.71 -3.65
C SER A 20 21.63 2.30 -3.26
N SER A 21 20.35 1.93 -3.45
CA SER A 21 19.85 0.58 -3.20
C SER A 21 20.44 -0.46 -4.15
N THR A 22 20.33 -1.73 -3.77
CA THR A 22 20.81 -2.86 -4.56
C THR A 22 20.09 -2.94 -5.91
N LEU A 23 20.72 -3.60 -6.88
CA LEU A 23 20.10 -3.83 -8.20
C LEU A 23 18.76 -4.54 -8.04
N ASP A 24 18.70 -5.52 -7.15
CA ASP A 24 17.52 -6.32 -6.94
C ASP A 24 16.37 -5.51 -6.32
N THR A 25 16.62 -4.55 -5.42
CA THR A 25 15.56 -3.61 -4.96
C THR A 25 14.98 -2.81 -6.12
N LYS A 26 15.83 -2.37 -7.06
CA LYS A 26 15.38 -1.66 -8.26
C LYS A 26 14.58 -2.57 -9.19
N LEU A 27 14.97 -3.85 -9.32
CA LEU A 27 14.21 -4.85 -10.05
C LEU A 27 12.85 -5.13 -9.39
N LEU A 28 12.77 -5.19 -8.06
CA LEU A 28 11.51 -5.32 -7.31
C LEU A 28 10.57 -4.13 -7.60
N CYS A 29 11.08 -2.90 -7.56
CA CYS A 29 10.30 -1.72 -7.90
C CYS A 29 9.86 -1.73 -9.37
N LEU A 30 10.71 -2.18 -10.29
CA LEU A 30 10.38 -2.27 -11.71
C LEU A 30 9.31 -3.34 -12.00
N GLN A 31 9.41 -4.54 -11.42
CA GLN A 31 8.35 -5.54 -11.59
C GLN A 31 7.02 -5.05 -11.00
N HIS A 32 7.06 -4.32 -9.88
CA HIS A 32 5.86 -3.76 -9.26
C HIS A 32 5.20 -2.74 -10.18
N PHE A 33 6.00 -1.85 -10.81
CA PHE A 33 5.53 -0.95 -11.86
C PHE A 33 4.87 -1.70 -13.02
N VAL A 34 5.55 -2.70 -13.59
CA VAL A 34 5.07 -3.46 -14.74
C VAL A 34 3.77 -4.21 -14.41
N ARG A 35 3.69 -4.81 -13.20
CA ARG A 35 2.49 -5.51 -12.73
C ARG A 35 1.31 -4.56 -12.58
N LEU A 36 1.51 -3.43 -11.91
CA LEU A 36 0.43 -2.46 -11.70
C LEU A 36 0.06 -1.72 -12.99
N PHE A 37 0.98 -1.53 -13.93
CA PHE A 37 0.66 -1.12 -15.29
C PHE A 37 -0.30 -2.09 -15.97
N ALA A 38 -0.02 -3.40 -15.89
CA ALA A 38 -0.89 -4.42 -16.45
C ALA A 38 -2.27 -4.40 -15.78
N PHE A 39 -2.34 -4.33 -14.44
CA PHE A 39 -3.62 -4.25 -13.71
C PHE A 39 -4.41 -2.97 -14.04
N GLY A 40 -3.73 -1.83 -14.19
CA GLY A 40 -4.35 -0.59 -14.62
C GLY A 40 -4.98 -0.73 -16.02
N SER A 41 -4.26 -1.34 -16.96
CA SER A 41 -4.77 -1.58 -18.32
C SER A 41 -5.99 -2.51 -18.33
N SER A 42 -5.95 -3.63 -17.61
CA SER A 42 -7.07 -4.57 -17.55
C SER A 42 -8.29 -3.96 -16.84
N THR A 43 -8.07 -3.15 -15.80
CA THR A 43 -9.16 -2.52 -15.03
C THR A 43 -10.00 -1.57 -15.88
N LEU A 44 -9.37 -0.84 -16.80
CA LEU A 44 -10.07 0.09 -17.69
C LEU A 44 -11.08 -0.65 -18.57
N ILE A 45 -10.67 -1.78 -19.17
CA ILE A 45 -11.51 -2.49 -20.15
C ILE A 45 -12.35 -3.62 -19.58
N LEU A 46 -12.15 -4.04 -18.32
CA LEU A 46 -12.72 -5.30 -17.79
C LEU A 46 -14.24 -5.38 -17.92
N VAL A 47 -14.97 -4.34 -17.48
CA VAL A 47 -16.45 -4.33 -17.55
C VAL A 47 -16.91 -4.29 -19.00
N SER A 48 -16.30 -3.42 -19.81
CA SER A 48 -16.67 -3.22 -21.21
C SER A 48 -16.38 -4.45 -22.06
N HIS A 49 -15.30 -5.19 -21.78
CA HIS A 49 -14.99 -6.48 -22.39
C HIS A 49 -16.06 -7.54 -22.09
N LEU A 50 -16.44 -7.71 -20.82
CA LEU A 50 -17.49 -8.66 -20.43
C LEU A 50 -18.86 -8.27 -21.02
N LEU A 51 -19.16 -6.98 -21.14
CA LEU A 51 -20.39 -6.50 -21.77
C LEU A 51 -20.44 -6.77 -23.28
N VAL A 52 -19.32 -6.63 -23.99
CA VAL A 52 -19.24 -6.98 -25.42
C VAL A 52 -19.40 -8.48 -25.64
N LEU A 53 -19.04 -9.31 -24.65
CA LEU A 53 -19.35 -10.74 -24.61
C LEU A 53 -20.78 -11.06 -24.14
N GLU A 54 -21.67 -10.05 -24.10
CA GLU A 54 -23.07 -10.17 -23.70
C GLU A 54 -23.27 -10.69 -22.27
N VAL A 55 -22.28 -10.55 -21.39
CA VAL A 55 -22.40 -10.93 -19.98
C VAL A 55 -23.27 -9.90 -19.27
N PRO A 56 -24.38 -10.31 -18.61
CA PRO A 56 -25.25 -9.39 -17.90
C PRO A 56 -24.54 -8.76 -16.69
N LYS A 57 -24.89 -7.52 -16.35
CA LYS A 57 -24.19 -6.69 -15.35
C LYS A 57 -24.21 -7.30 -13.95
N TYR A 58 -25.26 -8.04 -13.60
CA TYR A 58 -25.31 -8.77 -12.33
C TYR A 58 -24.25 -9.89 -12.26
N ARG A 59 -23.93 -10.55 -13.38
CA ARG A 59 -22.84 -11.54 -13.46
C ARG A 59 -21.47 -10.87 -13.44
N ILE A 60 -21.33 -9.67 -13.97
CA ILE A 60 -20.12 -8.87 -13.83
C ILE A 60 -19.89 -8.50 -12.35
N GLY A 61 -20.94 -8.12 -11.63
CA GLY A 61 -20.86 -7.91 -10.18
C GLY A 61 -20.43 -9.17 -9.43
N LEU A 62 -21.04 -10.31 -9.75
CA LEU A 62 -20.65 -11.62 -9.20
C LEU A 62 -19.19 -11.97 -9.54
N PHE A 63 -18.76 -11.67 -10.77
CA PHE A 63 -17.41 -11.90 -11.24
C PHE A 63 -16.39 -11.17 -10.36
N MET A 64 -16.61 -9.88 -10.13
CA MET A 64 -15.73 -9.06 -9.30
C MET A 64 -15.72 -9.54 -7.84
N THR A 65 -16.89 -9.89 -7.28
CA THR A 65 -17.00 -10.43 -5.92
C THR A 65 -16.20 -11.72 -5.76
N LEU A 66 -16.37 -12.67 -6.69
CA LEU A 66 -15.66 -13.95 -6.63
C LEU A 66 -14.16 -13.80 -6.91
N ALA A 67 -13.76 -12.87 -7.79
CA ALA A 67 -12.35 -12.53 -8.00
C ALA A 67 -11.70 -12.00 -6.72
N ILE A 68 -12.34 -11.05 -6.01
CA ILE A 68 -11.82 -10.51 -4.73
C ILE A 68 -11.73 -11.62 -3.66
N ILE A 69 -12.77 -12.46 -3.54
CA ILE A 69 -12.73 -13.60 -2.61
C ILE A 69 -11.60 -14.57 -2.97
N GLY A 70 -11.43 -14.83 -4.27
CA GLY A 70 -10.36 -15.62 -4.84
C GLY A 70 -8.99 -15.10 -4.46
N ASP A 71 -8.75 -13.80 -4.67
CA ASP A 71 -7.50 -13.12 -4.34
C ASP A 71 -7.17 -13.24 -2.85
N ILE A 72 -8.16 -13.06 -1.97
CA ILE A 72 -7.99 -13.21 -0.51
C ILE A 72 -7.57 -14.64 -0.15
N ILE A 73 -8.27 -15.64 -0.68
CA ILE A 73 -7.99 -17.06 -0.40
C ILE A 73 -6.61 -17.44 -0.96
N LEU A 74 -6.32 -17.06 -2.20
CA LEU A 74 -5.07 -17.40 -2.86
C LEU A 74 -3.87 -16.71 -2.21
N SER A 75 -4.01 -15.43 -1.83
CA SER A 75 -2.99 -14.68 -1.09
C SER A 75 -2.71 -15.32 0.27
N PHE A 76 -3.75 -15.73 1.00
CA PHE A 76 -3.59 -16.45 2.26
C PHE A 76 -2.84 -17.79 2.08
N ILE A 77 -3.23 -18.59 1.09
CA ILE A 77 -2.58 -19.87 0.78
C ILE A 77 -1.10 -19.63 0.44
N LEU A 78 -0.82 -18.76 -0.52
CA LEU A 78 0.55 -18.53 -1.01
C LEU A 78 1.44 -17.92 0.07
N THR A 79 0.91 -17.09 0.96
CA THR A 79 1.67 -16.54 2.09
C THR A 79 2.08 -17.62 3.09
N ILE A 80 1.19 -18.57 3.43
CA ILE A 80 1.52 -19.68 4.35
C ILE A 80 2.61 -20.58 3.78
N PHE A 81 2.56 -20.83 2.48
CA PHE A 81 3.54 -21.70 1.81
C PHE A 81 4.77 -20.93 1.29
N ALA A 82 4.83 -19.61 1.44
CA ALA A 82 5.92 -18.78 0.88
C ALA A 82 7.30 -19.14 1.44
N ASP A 83 7.38 -19.37 2.75
CA ASP A 83 8.64 -19.72 3.40
C ASP A 83 9.12 -21.13 3.02
N ALA A 84 8.20 -22.05 2.70
CA ALA A 84 8.51 -23.42 2.29
C ALA A 84 8.84 -23.54 0.79
N LEU A 85 8.18 -22.75 -0.06
CA LEU A 85 8.37 -22.75 -1.52
C LEU A 85 9.53 -21.86 -1.98
N GLY A 86 9.93 -20.90 -1.14
CA GLY A 86 10.86 -19.84 -1.48
C GLY A 86 10.15 -18.64 -2.12
N ARG A 87 10.53 -17.44 -1.70
CA ARG A 87 9.92 -16.16 -2.13
C ARG A 87 9.95 -15.99 -3.66
N ARG A 88 11.08 -16.31 -4.30
CA ARG A 88 11.25 -16.23 -5.76
C ARG A 88 10.30 -17.16 -6.49
N THR A 89 10.15 -18.40 -6.03
CA THR A 89 9.25 -19.39 -6.61
C THR A 89 7.82 -18.90 -6.58
N VAL A 90 7.38 -18.32 -5.46
CA VAL A 90 6.02 -17.78 -5.34
C VAL A 90 5.81 -16.59 -6.30
N LEU A 91 6.78 -15.69 -6.43
CA LEU A 91 6.71 -14.60 -7.42
C LEU A 91 6.62 -15.15 -8.86
N LEU A 92 7.39 -16.19 -9.20
CA LEU A 92 7.34 -16.85 -10.51
C LEU A 92 5.99 -17.53 -10.76
N ILE A 93 5.43 -18.23 -9.76
CA ILE A 93 4.10 -18.84 -9.85
C ILE A 93 3.08 -17.75 -10.13
N GLY A 94 3.07 -16.67 -9.33
CA GLY A 94 2.16 -15.56 -9.53
C GLY A 94 2.27 -14.96 -10.93
N ALA A 95 3.49 -14.66 -11.40
CA ALA A 95 3.70 -14.07 -12.72
C ALA A 95 3.26 -15.01 -13.86
N THR A 96 3.45 -16.32 -13.68
CA THR A 96 2.95 -17.34 -14.61
C THR A 96 1.43 -17.37 -14.63
N LEU A 97 0.78 -17.35 -13.46
CA LEU A 97 -0.68 -17.30 -13.35
C LEU A 97 -1.24 -16.05 -14.04
N MET A 98 -0.60 -14.90 -13.83
CA MET A 98 -0.92 -13.63 -14.51
C MET A 98 -0.78 -13.74 -16.04
N THR A 99 0.30 -14.33 -16.56
CA THR A 99 0.45 -14.56 -18.01
C THR A 99 -0.66 -15.47 -18.53
N THR A 100 -0.96 -16.56 -17.83
CA THR A 100 -2.00 -17.50 -18.27
C THR A 100 -3.39 -16.90 -18.24
N SER A 101 -3.73 -16.07 -17.25
CA SER A 101 -5.04 -15.43 -17.17
C SER A 101 -5.23 -14.40 -18.28
N GLY A 102 -4.20 -13.61 -18.61
CA GLY A 102 -4.22 -12.74 -19.79
C GLY A 102 -4.50 -13.51 -21.07
N LEU A 103 -3.85 -14.66 -21.29
CA LEU A 103 -4.09 -15.48 -22.47
C LEU A 103 -5.52 -16.03 -22.50
N VAL A 104 -6.04 -16.47 -21.34
CA VAL A 104 -7.43 -16.93 -21.24
C VAL A 104 -8.39 -15.81 -21.65
N PHE A 105 -8.25 -14.59 -21.12
CA PHE A 105 -9.10 -13.46 -21.51
C PHE A 105 -8.93 -13.03 -22.98
N ALA A 106 -7.76 -13.27 -23.57
CA ALA A 106 -7.51 -12.97 -24.97
C ALA A 106 -8.23 -13.93 -25.93
N PHE A 107 -8.52 -15.17 -25.50
CA PHE A 107 -9.08 -16.22 -26.37
C PHE A 107 -10.47 -16.72 -25.98
N ALA A 108 -10.81 -16.69 -24.69
CA ALA A 108 -12.05 -17.29 -24.19
C ALA A 108 -13.26 -16.36 -24.40
N ASP A 109 -14.40 -16.98 -24.69
CA ASP A 109 -15.71 -16.34 -24.70
C ASP A 109 -16.57 -16.78 -23.50
N ASP A 110 -16.22 -17.91 -22.87
CA ASP A 110 -16.99 -18.48 -21.78
C ASP A 110 -16.73 -17.74 -20.46
N TYR A 111 -17.83 -17.29 -19.85
CA TYR A 111 -17.85 -16.57 -18.58
C TYR A 111 -17.13 -17.32 -17.44
N TRP A 112 -17.37 -18.64 -17.31
CA TRP A 112 -16.82 -19.41 -16.19
C TRP A 112 -15.33 -19.66 -16.35
N ILE A 113 -14.87 -19.85 -17.59
CA ILE A 113 -13.44 -19.97 -17.89
C ILE A 113 -12.71 -18.67 -17.53
N MET A 114 -13.24 -17.51 -17.95
CA MET A 114 -12.67 -16.21 -17.58
C MET A 114 -12.73 -15.97 -16.07
N LEU A 115 -13.79 -16.40 -15.39
CA LEU A 115 -13.94 -16.25 -13.94
C LEU A 115 -12.87 -17.04 -13.18
N ILE A 116 -12.66 -18.30 -13.55
CA ILE A 116 -11.61 -19.13 -12.95
C ILE A 116 -10.24 -18.49 -13.21
N ALA A 117 -10.01 -17.99 -14.43
CA ALA A 117 -8.76 -17.30 -14.76
C ALA A 117 -8.56 -16.00 -13.97
N ALA A 118 -9.61 -15.23 -13.69
CA ALA A 118 -9.50 -14.04 -12.85
C ALA A 118 -9.21 -14.37 -11.38
N ILE A 119 -9.86 -15.42 -10.84
CA ILE A 119 -9.62 -15.92 -9.47
C ILE A 119 -8.20 -16.43 -9.30
N VAL A 120 -7.71 -17.23 -10.24
CA VAL A 120 -6.39 -17.87 -10.14
C VAL A 120 -5.27 -16.93 -10.56
N GLY A 121 -5.50 -16.12 -11.60
CA GLY A 121 -4.52 -15.21 -12.18
C GLY A 121 -4.46 -13.83 -11.55
N VAL A 122 -5.19 -13.59 -10.46
CA VAL A 122 -5.20 -12.34 -9.69
C VAL A 122 -5.51 -11.12 -10.56
N ILE A 123 -6.56 -11.21 -11.38
CA ILE A 123 -7.03 -10.05 -12.15
C ILE A 123 -7.87 -9.19 -11.21
N SER A 124 -7.25 -8.14 -10.69
CA SER A 124 -7.88 -7.21 -9.75
C SER A 124 -8.87 -6.29 -10.45
N PRO A 125 -10.18 -6.36 -10.14
CA PRO A 125 -11.18 -5.44 -10.70
C PRO A 125 -11.01 -3.98 -10.26
N GLY A 126 -10.19 -3.75 -9.23
CA GLY A 126 -9.91 -2.42 -8.66
C GLY A 126 -8.57 -1.83 -9.09
N GLY A 127 -7.76 -2.53 -9.88
CA GLY A 127 -6.44 -2.07 -10.32
C GLY A 127 -5.37 -2.06 -9.22
N ASN A 128 -5.70 -2.57 -8.03
CA ASN A 128 -4.80 -2.66 -6.88
C ASN A 128 -4.33 -4.10 -6.66
N ASP A 129 -3.12 -4.25 -6.15
CA ASP A 129 -2.58 -5.55 -5.78
C ASP A 129 -3.06 -5.96 -4.38
N ILE A 130 -4.02 -6.89 -4.33
CA ILE A 130 -4.50 -7.58 -3.12
C ILE A 130 -3.80 -8.96 -3.00
N GLY A 131 -2.97 -9.30 -3.98
CA GLY A 131 -2.35 -10.62 -4.13
C GLY A 131 -1.11 -10.84 -3.25
N PRO A 132 -0.56 -12.07 -3.30
CA PRO A 132 0.60 -12.49 -2.51
C PRO A 132 1.89 -11.73 -2.87
N PHE A 133 1.95 -11.16 -4.08
CA PHE A 133 3.15 -10.48 -4.56
C PHE A 133 3.55 -9.35 -3.64
N ARG A 134 2.60 -8.50 -3.27
CA ARG A 134 2.85 -7.34 -2.42
C ARG A 134 3.43 -7.76 -1.07
N ALA A 135 2.83 -8.75 -0.40
CA ALA A 135 3.31 -9.23 0.90
C ALA A 135 4.76 -9.79 0.81
N ILE A 136 5.06 -10.52 -0.26
CA ILE A 136 6.39 -11.10 -0.47
C ILE A 136 7.43 -10.04 -0.85
N GLU A 137 7.06 -9.07 -1.69
CA GLU A 137 7.94 -7.98 -2.09
C GLU A 137 8.24 -7.03 -0.93
N GLU A 138 7.20 -6.61 -0.18
CA GLU A 138 7.37 -5.74 0.98
C GLU A 138 8.22 -6.44 2.05
N SER A 139 7.93 -7.70 2.37
CA SER A 139 8.77 -8.46 3.31
C SER A 139 10.20 -8.59 2.80
N THR A 140 10.42 -8.81 1.50
CA THR A 140 11.78 -8.88 0.93
C THR A 140 12.52 -7.55 1.05
N ILE A 141 11.87 -6.43 0.71
CA ILE A 141 12.43 -5.07 0.88
C ILE A 141 12.82 -4.82 2.33
N ALA A 142 12.01 -5.28 3.29
CA ALA A 142 12.29 -5.15 4.72
C ALA A 142 13.64 -5.77 5.14
N HIS A 143 13.96 -6.94 4.57
CA HIS A 143 15.15 -7.72 4.92
C HIS A 143 16.43 -7.13 4.29
N VAL A 144 16.35 -6.71 3.02
CA VAL A 144 17.53 -6.24 2.26
C VAL A 144 17.86 -4.75 2.48
N THR A 145 16.96 -4.01 3.14
CA THR A 145 17.13 -2.58 3.39
C THR A 145 17.40 -2.30 4.85
N SER A 146 18.42 -1.49 5.14
CA SER A 146 18.69 -1.00 6.50
C SER A 146 17.50 -0.22 7.05
N GLU A 147 17.31 -0.25 8.37
CA GLU A 147 16.14 0.35 9.01
C GLU A 147 16.00 1.85 8.71
N GLU A 148 17.12 2.57 8.63
CA GLU A 148 17.17 4.01 8.32
C GLU A 148 16.63 4.35 6.93
N ARG A 149 16.82 3.48 5.93
CA ARG A 149 16.42 3.73 4.53
C ARG A 149 15.12 3.02 4.14
N ARG A 150 14.64 2.10 4.98
CA ARG A 150 13.46 1.26 4.70
C ARG A 150 12.20 2.10 4.43
N GLY A 151 12.02 3.17 5.19
CA GLY A 151 10.89 4.10 5.00
C GLY A 151 10.86 4.73 3.60
N ASP A 152 12.01 5.25 3.14
CA ASP A 152 12.15 5.85 1.81
C ASP A 152 11.86 4.85 0.69
N ILE A 153 12.38 3.62 0.83
CA ILE A 153 12.20 2.59 -0.20
C ILE A 153 10.74 2.15 -0.28
N TYR A 154 10.04 1.98 0.84
CA TYR A 154 8.61 1.70 0.81
C TYR A 154 7.78 2.83 0.20
N ALA A 155 8.13 4.08 0.49
CA ALA A 155 7.46 5.23 -0.10
C ALA A 155 7.62 5.23 -1.63
N TRP A 156 8.84 5.02 -2.13
CA TRP A 156 9.10 4.94 -3.56
C TRP A 156 8.49 3.71 -4.22
N TYR A 157 8.54 2.54 -3.57
CA TYR A 157 7.88 1.33 -4.04
C TYR A 157 6.37 1.57 -4.25
N SER A 158 5.69 2.17 -3.26
CA SER A 158 4.27 2.51 -3.38
C SER A 158 4.00 3.55 -4.46
N LEU A 159 4.84 4.59 -4.59
CA LEU A 159 4.68 5.64 -5.60
C LEU A 159 4.86 5.11 -7.02
N ILE A 160 5.89 4.27 -7.22
CA ILE A 160 6.15 3.58 -8.49
C ILE A 160 4.98 2.68 -8.85
N GLY A 161 4.39 2.00 -7.86
CA GLY A 161 3.19 1.21 -8.06
C GLY A 161 2.00 2.02 -8.57
N THR A 162 1.66 3.11 -7.86
CA THR A 162 0.59 4.04 -8.26
C THR A 162 0.84 4.63 -9.65
N ALA A 163 2.09 4.97 -9.97
CA ALA A 163 2.47 5.42 -11.30
C ALA A 163 2.21 4.32 -12.35
N GLY A 164 2.58 3.07 -12.06
CA GLY A 164 2.28 1.91 -12.89
C GLY A 164 0.80 1.84 -13.25
N THR A 165 -0.09 1.81 -12.25
CA THR A 165 -1.54 1.79 -12.47
C THR A 165 -2.01 2.97 -13.32
N ALA A 166 -1.58 4.20 -12.99
CA ALA A 166 -1.96 5.40 -13.74
C ALA A 166 -1.56 5.28 -15.22
N PHE A 167 -0.29 5.00 -15.51
CA PHE A 167 0.22 4.84 -16.87
C PHE A 167 -0.47 3.70 -17.61
N GLY A 168 -0.75 2.58 -16.93
CA GLY A 168 -1.49 1.46 -17.49
C GLY A 168 -2.88 1.85 -17.98
N ILE A 169 -3.63 2.58 -17.15
CA ILE A 169 -4.95 3.13 -17.49
C ILE A 169 -4.84 4.12 -18.67
N GLY A 170 -3.92 5.09 -18.59
CA GLY A 170 -3.75 6.13 -19.61
C GLY A 170 -3.37 5.55 -20.97
N VAL A 171 -2.33 4.72 -21.01
CA VAL A 171 -1.85 4.07 -22.24
C VAL A 171 -2.91 3.13 -22.80
N CYS A 172 -3.61 2.36 -21.96
CA CYS A 172 -4.69 1.49 -22.42
C CYS A 172 -5.80 2.28 -23.10
N GLY A 173 -6.27 3.38 -22.48
CA GLY A 173 -7.31 4.22 -23.08
C GLY A 173 -6.90 4.78 -24.44
N TRP A 174 -5.65 5.26 -24.57
CA TRP A 174 -5.10 5.74 -25.84
C TRP A 174 -4.99 4.63 -26.89
N VAL A 175 -4.42 3.49 -26.52
CA VAL A 175 -4.21 2.35 -27.44
C VAL A 175 -5.55 1.80 -27.93
N VAL A 176 -6.54 1.67 -27.04
CA VAL A 176 -7.89 1.22 -27.42
C VAL A 176 -8.59 2.24 -28.32
N ASP A 177 -8.52 3.54 -28.02
CA ASP A 177 -9.13 4.58 -28.85
C ASP A 177 -8.57 4.57 -30.28
N VAL A 178 -7.24 4.46 -30.43
CA VAL A 178 -6.58 4.32 -31.74
C VAL A 178 -7.03 3.04 -32.46
N MET A 179 -7.09 1.89 -31.76
CA MET A 179 -7.55 0.64 -32.39
C MET A 179 -9.00 0.73 -32.87
N VAL A 180 -9.90 1.30 -32.08
CA VAL A 180 -11.33 1.34 -32.38
C VAL A 180 -11.66 2.44 -33.40
N LYS A 181 -11.09 3.64 -33.27
CA LYS A 181 -11.45 4.79 -34.12
C LYS A 181 -10.58 4.95 -35.36
N ASP A 182 -9.26 4.89 -35.20
CA ASP A 182 -8.33 5.16 -36.30
C ASP A 182 -8.13 3.91 -37.17
N LEU A 183 -8.02 2.74 -36.54
CA LEU A 183 -7.86 1.46 -37.25
C LEU A 183 -9.19 0.76 -37.55
N LEU A 184 -10.32 1.29 -37.07
CA LEU A 184 -11.67 0.75 -37.27
C LEU A 184 -11.82 -0.72 -36.84
N TRP A 185 -11.15 -1.12 -35.75
CA TRP A 185 -11.31 -2.47 -35.21
C TRP A 185 -12.60 -2.60 -34.41
N GLU A 186 -13.15 -3.81 -34.40
CA GLU A 186 -14.21 -4.18 -33.46
C GLU A 186 -13.70 -4.09 -32.02
N SER A 187 -14.53 -3.59 -31.10
CA SER A 187 -14.18 -3.41 -29.69
C SER A 187 -13.67 -4.69 -29.03
N ILE A 188 -14.25 -5.85 -29.38
CA ILE A 188 -13.79 -7.15 -28.86
C ILE A 188 -12.34 -7.45 -29.23
N ARG A 189 -11.94 -7.13 -30.48
CA ARG A 189 -10.56 -7.35 -30.96
C ARG A 189 -9.60 -6.40 -30.24
N ALA A 190 -9.99 -5.15 -30.04
CA ALA A 190 -9.20 -4.18 -29.29
C ALA A 190 -8.98 -4.65 -27.84
N TYR A 191 -10.04 -5.07 -27.14
CA TYR A 191 -9.94 -5.55 -25.75
C TYR A 191 -9.11 -6.83 -25.63
N ARG A 192 -9.29 -7.82 -26.52
CA ARG A 192 -8.46 -9.03 -26.55
C ARG A 192 -6.99 -8.71 -26.80
N THR A 193 -6.69 -7.71 -27.63
CA THR A 193 -5.31 -7.24 -27.87
C THR A 193 -4.68 -6.69 -26.60
N ILE A 194 -5.43 -5.94 -25.78
CA ILE A 194 -4.94 -5.50 -24.46
C ILE A 194 -4.62 -6.70 -23.56
N PHE A 195 -5.43 -7.77 -23.56
CA PHE A 195 -5.13 -8.97 -22.79
C PHE A 195 -3.92 -9.77 -23.32
N PHE A 196 -3.65 -9.73 -24.63
CA PHE A 196 -2.37 -10.21 -25.17
C PHE A 196 -1.18 -9.40 -24.66
N LEU A 197 -1.29 -8.07 -24.68
CA LEU A 197 -0.25 -7.18 -24.15
C LEU A 197 -0.03 -7.43 -22.66
N TYR A 198 -1.12 -7.58 -21.89
CA TYR A 198 -1.09 -7.96 -20.47
C TYR A 198 -0.31 -9.26 -20.25
N SER A 199 -0.53 -10.28 -21.08
CA SER A 199 0.19 -11.55 -21.02
C SER A 199 1.69 -11.37 -21.29
N GLY A 200 2.03 -10.53 -22.27
CA GLY A 200 3.41 -10.16 -22.58
C GLY A 200 4.11 -9.43 -21.43
N LEU A 201 3.38 -8.57 -20.70
CA LEU A 201 3.90 -7.94 -19.48
C LEU A 201 4.13 -8.96 -18.36
N GLY A 202 3.27 -9.97 -18.24
CA GLY A 202 3.50 -11.10 -17.33
C GLY A 202 4.80 -11.87 -17.66
N VAL A 203 5.07 -12.12 -18.94
CA VAL A 203 6.33 -12.73 -19.39
C VAL A 203 7.52 -11.82 -19.08
N LEU A 204 7.38 -10.52 -19.27
CA LEU A 204 8.41 -9.55 -18.87
C LEU A 204 8.70 -9.62 -17.36
N ILE A 205 7.67 -9.74 -16.52
CA ILE A 205 7.83 -9.91 -15.07
C ILE A 205 8.57 -11.21 -14.76
N ILE A 206 8.23 -12.33 -15.42
CA ILE A 206 8.96 -13.61 -15.27
C ILE A 206 10.45 -13.39 -15.59
N CYS A 207 10.78 -12.73 -16.70
CA CYS A 207 12.16 -12.39 -17.05
C CYS A 207 12.86 -11.55 -15.98
N LEU A 208 12.18 -10.54 -15.42
CA LEU A 208 12.73 -9.70 -14.34
C LEU A 208 12.99 -10.51 -13.06
N ILE A 209 12.09 -11.43 -12.69
CA ILE A 209 12.28 -12.32 -11.53
C ILE A 209 13.42 -13.32 -11.77
N LEU A 210 13.61 -13.78 -13.00
CA LEU A 210 14.73 -14.64 -13.36
C LEU A 210 16.08 -13.90 -13.28
N CYS A 211 16.09 -12.57 -13.41
CA CYS A 211 17.27 -11.73 -13.22
C CYS A 211 17.60 -11.43 -11.75
N LEU A 212 16.71 -11.73 -10.79
CA LEU A 212 16.99 -11.53 -9.37
C LEU A 212 18.11 -12.47 -8.88
N SER A 213 19.00 -11.92 -8.05
CA SER A 213 20.13 -12.66 -7.47
C SER A 213 19.67 -13.83 -6.59
N LYS A 214 20.40 -14.96 -6.62
CA LYS A 214 20.12 -16.14 -5.78
C LYS A 214 20.43 -15.93 -4.29
N GLU A 215 21.23 -14.92 -3.96
CA GLU A 215 21.58 -14.55 -2.58
C GLU A 215 20.33 -14.22 -1.74
N TRP A 216 19.21 -13.90 -2.40
CA TRP A 216 17.93 -13.57 -1.79
C TRP A 216 17.10 -14.76 -1.30
N GLU A 217 17.48 -15.99 -1.67
CA GLU A 217 16.85 -17.22 -1.18
C GLU A 217 17.57 -17.80 0.06
N ALA A 218 18.85 -17.46 0.26
CA ALA A 218 19.75 -18.16 1.18
C ALA A 218 19.65 -17.77 2.66
N GLU A 219 18.98 -16.66 2.99
CA GLU A 219 18.77 -16.20 4.38
C GLU A 219 17.42 -16.62 4.98
N ALA A 220 16.72 -17.58 4.36
CA ALA A 220 15.62 -18.27 5.02
C ALA A 220 16.17 -19.24 6.07
N VAL A 221 16.46 -18.69 7.26
CA VAL A 221 16.59 -19.42 8.53
C VAL A 221 17.62 -20.56 8.51
N GLN A 222 18.91 -20.23 8.65
CA GLN A 222 19.75 -21.07 9.49
C GLN A 222 19.33 -20.82 10.94
N ILE A 223 18.46 -21.67 11.47
CA ILE A 223 18.48 -21.90 12.91
C ILE A 223 19.88 -22.45 13.18
N ASP A 224 20.67 -21.68 13.91
CA ASP A 224 21.97 -22.10 14.41
C ASP A 224 21.71 -23.32 15.34
N ASP A 225 21.87 -24.52 14.79
CA ASP A 225 21.61 -25.81 15.44
C ASP A 225 22.42 -26.00 16.73
N ASN A 226 23.42 -25.15 16.97
CA ASN A 226 24.26 -25.19 18.18
C ASN A 226 23.68 -24.43 19.39
N SER A 227 22.48 -23.85 19.29
CA SER A 227 21.83 -23.17 20.44
C SER A 227 20.54 -23.85 20.95
N VAL A 228 20.13 -24.98 20.37
CA VAL A 228 18.86 -25.65 20.67
C VAL A 228 19.06 -27.05 21.27
N GLU A 229 19.77 -27.15 22.40
CA GLU A 229 19.72 -28.35 23.26
C GLU A 229 18.90 -28.16 24.54
N SER A 230 18.18 -27.05 24.72
CA SER A 230 17.35 -26.83 25.92
C SER A 230 15.99 -26.17 25.68
N SER A 231 15.23 -26.59 24.66
CA SER A 231 13.76 -26.63 24.72
C SER A 231 13.18 -27.23 23.44
N GLY A 232 12.80 -28.50 23.52
CA GLY A 232 12.04 -29.19 22.48
C GLY A 232 10.62 -28.65 22.35
N LYS A 233 10.45 -27.51 21.66
CA LYS A 233 9.15 -27.08 21.14
C LYS A 233 9.31 -26.73 19.66
N THR A 234 8.91 -27.68 18.82
CA THR A 234 8.61 -27.46 17.41
C THR A 234 7.62 -26.29 17.31
N TYR A 235 8.05 -25.14 16.81
CA TYR A 235 7.17 -24.00 16.51
C TYR A 235 6.31 -24.35 15.29
N ARG A 236 5.25 -25.13 15.51
CA ARG A 236 4.10 -25.17 14.62
C ARG A 236 3.39 -23.82 14.74
N ILE A 237 3.65 -22.90 13.81
CA ILE A 237 2.85 -21.68 13.68
C ILE A 237 1.44 -22.12 13.29
N SER A 238 0.56 -22.22 14.29
CA SER A 238 -0.85 -22.48 14.07
C SER A 238 -1.51 -21.16 13.68
N ALA A 239 -2.40 -21.16 12.68
CA ALA A 239 -3.21 -19.99 12.33
C ALA A 239 -3.97 -19.41 13.56
N LEU A 240 -4.21 -20.24 14.58
CA LEU A 240 -4.83 -19.84 15.84
C LEU A 240 -3.89 -19.11 16.81
N SER A 241 -2.56 -19.26 16.69
CA SER A 241 -1.57 -18.50 17.49
C SER A 241 -1.29 -17.09 16.94
N MET A 242 -1.83 -16.75 15.77
CA MET A 242 -1.82 -15.39 15.23
C MET A 242 -2.92 -14.48 15.83
N LEU A 243 -3.89 -15.05 16.55
CA LEU A 243 -4.87 -14.26 17.28
C LEU A 243 -4.17 -13.60 18.48
N PRO A 244 -4.06 -12.25 18.52
CA PRO A 244 -3.31 -11.62 19.58
C PRO A 244 -4.01 -11.86 20.92
N SER A 245 -3.26 -12.24 21.93
CA SER A 245 -3.76 -12.33 23.31
C SER A 245 -3.94 -10.91 23.85
N PHE A 246 -5.06 -10.30 23.50
CA PHE A 246 -5.41 -8.96 23.95
C PHE A 246 -6.01 -9.01 25.38
N SER A 247 -5.72 -7.98 26.18
CA SER A 247 -6.51 -7.67 27.38
C SER A 247 -7.98 -7.40 26.98
N ARG A 248 -8.95 -7.58 27.90
CA ARG A 248 -10.39 -7.37 27.61
C ARG A 248 -10.66 -6.00 26.97
N ASP A 249 -9.98 -4.95 27.42
CA ASP A 249 -10.19 -3.59 26.92
C ASP A 249 -9.56 -3.39 25.53
N SER A 250 -8.37 -3.95 25.29
CA SER A 250 -7.72 -3.91 23.97
C SER A 250 -8.51 -4.68 22.90
N LYS A 251 -9.20 -5.78 23.29
CA LYS A 251 -10.07 -6.54 22.37
C LYS A 251 -11.21 -5.69 21.82
N LEU A 252 -11.81 -4.87 22.69
CA LEU A 252 -12.96 -4.05 22.32
C LEU A 252 -12.56 -2.90 21.39
N VAL A 253 -11.38 -2.30 21.60
CA VAL A 253 -10.81 -1.30 20.68
C VAL A 253 -10.52 -1.90 19.32
N VAL A 254 -9.82 -3.04 19.27
CA VAL A 254 -9.49 -3.73 18.02
C VAL A 254 -10.75 -4.17 17.28
N LEU A 255 -11.76 -4.69 17.98
CA LEU A 255 -13.05 -5.05 17.39
C LEU A 255 -13.75 -3.83 16.75
N LYS A 256 -13.76 -2.69 17.44
CA LYS A 256 -14.32 -1.43 16.91
C LYS A 256 -13.60 -0.99 15.63
N ILE A 257 -12.26 -1.05 15.62
CA ILE A 257 -11.46 -0.73 14.43
C ILE A 257 -11.81 -1.69 13.28
N CYS A 258 -11.86 -2.99 13.54
CA CYS A 258 -12.20 -4.01 12.53
C CYS A 258 -13.59 -3.75 11.92
N LEU A 259 -14.61 -3.50 12.74
CA LEU A 259 -15.97 -3.23 12.26
C LEU A 259 -16.04 -1.96 11.41
N LEU A 260 -15.38 -0.88 11.86
CA LEU A 260 -15.35 0.38 11.13
C LEU A 260 -14.60 0.24 9.80
N TRP A 261 -13.44 -0.42 9.78
CA TRP A 261 -12.65 -0.57 8.56
C TRP A 261 -13.26 -1.57 7.58
N ALA A 262 -13.93 -2.61 8.07
CA ALA A 262 -14.75 -3.48 7.23
C ALA A 262 -15.90 -2.70 6.58
N LEU A 263 -16.56 -1.79 7.32
CA LEU A 263 -17.60 -0.92 6.78
C LEU A 263 -17.07 0.05 5.72
N GLU A 264 -15.91 0.68 5.95
CA GLU A 264 -15.24 1.53 4.95
C GLU A 264 -14.90 0.73 3.69
N SER A 265 -14.43 -0.50 3.85
CA SER A 265 -14.06 -1.34 2.70
C SER A 265 -15.27 -1.81 1.92
N PHE A 266 -16.35 -2.20 2.61
CA PHE A 266 -17.62 -2.54 2.00
C PHE A 266 -18.21 -1.35 1.25
N GLY A 267 -18.21 -0.16 1.86
CA GLY A 267 -18.69 1.08 1.25
C GLY A 267 -17.89 1.49 0.00
N SER A 268 -16.56 1.48 0.08
CA SER A 268 -15.69 1.86 -1.04
C SER A 268 -15.80 0.90 -2.23
N ASN A 269 -15.99 -0.40 -1.99
CA ASN A 269 -16.15 -1.41 -3.05
C ASN A 269 -17.57 -1.51 -3.62
N PHE A 270 -18.50 -0.62 -3.28
CA PHE A 270 -19.69 -0.41 -4.12
C PHE A 270 -19.33 0.22 -5.46
N THR A 271 -18.23 0.97 -5.51
CA THR A 271 -17.77 1.66 -6.72
C THR A 271 -16.30 1.33 -6.95
N PRO A 272 -15.95 0.05 -7.19
CA PRO A 272 -14.60 -0.28 -7.61
C PRO A 272 -14.30 0.45 -8.92
N LEU A 273 -13.01 0.69 -9.17
CA LEU A 273 -12.56 1.58 -10.23
C LEU A 273 -13.17 1.25 -11.61
N SER A 274 -13.25 -0.03 -11.95
CA SER A 274 -13.88 -0.53 -13.18
C SER A 274 -15.37 -0.15 -13.33
N TRP A 275 -16.15 -0.12 -12.25
CA TRP A 275 -17.54 0.37 -12.27
C TRP A 275 -17.64 1.89 -12.40
N ILE A 276 -16.67 2.63 -11.84
CA ILE A 276 -16.62 4.10 -12.01
C ILE A 276 -16.26 4.44 -13.47
N ILE A 277 -15.28 3.74 -14.05
CA ILE A 277 -14.90 3.87 -15.46
C ILE A 277 -16.12 3.61 -16.35
N PHE A 278 -16.77 2.45 -16.18
CA PHE A 278 -17.98 2.11 -16.91
C PHE A 278 -19.12 3.14 -16.73
N PHE A 279 -19.26 3.73 -15.53
CA PHE A 279 -20.26 4.77 -15.29
C PHE A 279 -20.02 6.01 -16.18
N PHE A 280 -18.78 6.48 -16.30
CA PHE A 280 -18.45 7.63 -17.14
C PHE A 280 -18.60 7.31 -18.63
N GLU A 281 -18.18 6.12 -19.05
CA GLU A 281 -18.40 5.61 -20.43
C GLU A 281 -19.90 5.61 -20.76
N ASN A 282 -20.71 4.89 -19.98
CA ASN A 282 -22.12 4.68 -20.28
C ASN A 282 -22.98 5.95 -20.12
N LYS A 283 -22.67 6.83 -19.15
CA LYS A 283 -23.50 8.03 -18.89
C LYS A 283 -23.17 9.19 -19.82
N PHE A 284 -21.91 9.37 -20.19
CA PHE A 284 -21.44 10.56 -20.91
C PHE A 284 -20.92 10.24 -22.32
N ASP A 285 -21.00 8.99 -22.77
CA ASP A 285 -20.49 8.52 -24.06
C ASP A 285 -19.03 8.96 -24.28
N MET A 286 -18.24 8.83 -23.21
CA MET A 286 -16.87 9.30 -23.21
C MET A 286 -15.99 8.34 -23.99
N PRO A 287 -15.16 8.85 -24.91
CA PRO A 287 -14.23 8.01 -25.65
C PRO A 287 -13.10 7.50 -24.74
N GLU A 288 -12.50 6.38 -25.14
CA GLU A 288 -11.52 5.65 -24.35
C GLU A 288 -10.27 6.49 -24.06
N ILE A 289 -9.88 7.39 -24.97
CA ILE A 289 -8.78 8.33 -24.74
C ILE A 289 -9.09 9.34 -23.63
N GLU A 290 -10.33 9.83 -23.55
CA GLU A 290 -10.75 10.76 -22.49
C GLU A 290 -10.84 10.03 -21.14
N ILE A 291 -11.40 8.81 -21.13
CA ILE A 291 -11.47 7.95 -19.94
C ILE A 291 -10.07 7.63 -19.44
N GLY A 292 -9.18 7.13 -20.30
CA GLY A 292 -7.80 6.82 -19.94
C GLY A 292 -7.07 8.03 -19.37
N SER A 293 -7.21 9.20 -20.00
CA SER A 293 -6.56 10.43 -19.54
C SER A 293 -7.13 10.94 -18.20
N LEU A 294 -8.46 10.86 -18.03
CA LEU A 294 -9.13 11.24 -16.78
C LEU A 294 -8.66 10.36 -15.62
N PHE A 295 -8.68 9.04 -15.81
CA PHE A 295 -8.31 8.10 -14.76
C PHE A 295 -6.80 7.99 -14.53
N PHE A 296 -5.97 8.30 -15.53
CA PHE A 296 -4.54 8.58 -15.32
C PHE A 296 -4.35 9.73 -14.32
N ALA A 297 -5.00 10.87 -14.58
CA ALA A 297 -4.87 12.05 -13.72
C ALA A 297 -5.42 11.80 -12.30
N THR A 298 -6.60 11.19 -12.18
CA THR A 298 -7.24 10.91 -10.88
C THR A 298 -6.58 9.78 -10.10
N THR A 299 -5.67 9.01 -10.71
CA THR A 299 -4.79 8.06 -10.01
C THR A 299 -3.52 8.73 -9.46
N ILE A 300 -3.00 9.78 -10.14
CA ILE A 300 -1.80 10.52 -9.69
C ILE A 300 -2.13 11.57 -8.61
N VAL A 301 -3.23 12.31 -8.79
CA VAL A 301 -3.64 13.39 -7.87
C VAL A 301 -3.67 12.95 -6.39
N PRO A 302 -4.23 11.77 -6.02
CA PRO A 302 -4.25 11.33 -4.63
C PRO A 302 -2.86 11.12 -4.02
N ALA A 303 -1.89 10.64 -4.80
CA ALA A 303 -0.52 10.46 -4.33
C ALA A 303 0.15 11.79 -3.97
N ILE A 304 -0.10 12.84 -4.77
CA ILE A 304 0.35 14.20 -4.47
C ILE A 304 -0.36 14.73 -3.21
N SER A 305 -1.67 14.51 -3.11
CA SER A 305 -2.45 14.94 -1.94
C SER A 305 -1.99 14.31 -0.62
N MET A 306 -1.52 13.06 -0.63
CA MET A 306 -0.99 12.38 0.56
C MET A 306 0.16 13.15 1.22
N MET A 307 0.97 13.88 0.46
CA MET A 307 2.08 14.67 1.01
C MET A 307 1.59 15.79 1.95
N PHE A 308 0.38 16.31 1.70
CA PHE A 308 -0.23 17.37 2.51
C PHE A 308 -0.96 16.83 3.75
N ALA A 309 -1.23 15.52 3.81
CA ALA A 309 -1.97 14.89 4.89
C ALA A 309 -1.29 15.05 6.26
N SER A 310 0.03 14.83 6.33
CA SER A 310 0.82 14.94 7.55
C SER A 310 0.81 16.37 8.11
N SER A 311 0.83 17.38 7.24
CA SER A 311 0.73 18.79 7.62
C SER A 311 -0.63 19.14 8.20
N LEU A 312 -1.70 18.55 7.66
CA LEU A 312 -3.05 18.72 8.20
C LEU A 312 -3.20 18.02 9.55
N ALA A 313 -2.71 16.79 9.69
CA ALA A 313 -2.73 16.02 10.93
C ALA A 313 -2.03 16.73 12.09
N LYS A 314 -0.87 17.37 11.84
CA LYS A 314 -0.17 18.17 12.86
C LYS A 314 -0.97 19.36 13.39
N ARG A 315 -1.91 19.90 12.59
CA ARG A 315 -2.70 21.10 12.95
C ARG A 315 -3.98 20.78 13.69
N ILE A 316 -4.67 19.71 13.30
CA ILE A 316 -6.01 19.38 13.83
C ILE A 316 -6.08 18.00 14.50
N GLY A 317 -4.98 17.24 14.52
CA GLY A 317 -4.88 15.90 15.06
C GLY A 317 -5.18 14.80 14.03
N ASN A 318 -4.61 13.60 14.25
CA ASN A 318 -4.73 12.42 13.37
C ASN A 318 -6.19 12.00 13.07
N VAL A 319 -7.03 11.77 14.08
CA VAL A 319 -8.43 11.35 13.93
C VAL A 319 -9.25 12.39 13.16
N LYS A 320 -9.19 13.68 13.55
CA LYS A 320 -9.96 14.73 12.87
C LYS A 320 -9.49 14.95 11.42
N ALA A 321 -8.18 14.91 11.16
CA ALA A 321 -7.65 15.02 9.80
C ALA A 321 -8.08 13.85 8.91
N MET A 322 -8.01 12.62 9.43
CA MET A 322 -8.48 11.42 8.75
C MET A 322 -9.97 11.54 8.39
N VAL A 323 -10.82 11.81 9.40
CA VAL A 323 -12.29 11.87 9.24
C VAL A 323 -12.70 13.01 8.30
N PHE A 324 -12.14 14.21 8.45
CA PHE A 324 -12.56 15.37 7.66
C PHE A 324 -12.27 15.18 6.16
N THR A 325 -11.07 14.70 5.83
CA THR A 325 -10.66 14.51 4.43
C THR A 325 -11.41 13.36 3.77
N HIS A 326 -11.58 12.24 4.49
CA HIS A 326 -12.33 11.08 4.01
C HIS A 326 -13.83 11.41 3.85
N LEU A 327 -14.43 12.14 4.80
CA LEU A 327 -15.83 12.59 4.70
C LEU A 327 -16.05 13.46 3.47
N LEU A 328 -15.14 14.40 3.19
CA LEU A 328 -15.23 15.25 2.01
C LEU A 328 -15.14 14.41 0.72
N SER A 329 -14.26 13.41 0.69
CA SER A 329 -14.17 12.45 -0.42
C SER A 329 -15.45 11.63 -0.61
N ALA A 330 -16.08 11.18 0.48
CA ALA A 330 -17.33 10.42 0.47
C ALA A 330 -18.52 11.25 -0.04
N VAL A 331 -18.58 12.53 0.34
CA VAL A 331 -19.58 13.47 -0.18
C VAL A 331 -19.39 13.66 -1.68
N PHE A 332 -18.17 13.94 -2.15
CA PHE A 332 -17.93 14.07 -3.59
C PHE A 332 -18.30 12.81 -4.37
N LEU A 333 -17.97 11.61 -3.85
CA LEU A 333 -18.36 10.33 -4.46
C LEU A 333 -19.87 10.19 -4.64
N SER A 334 -20.65 10.46 -3.60
CA SER A 334 -22.12 10.32 -3.67
C SER A 334 -22.75 11.33 -4.63
N LEU A 335 -22.09 12.47 -4.85
CA LEU A 335 -22.54 13.51 -5.77
C LEU A 335 -22.13 13.27 -7.23
N ILE A 336 -21.13 12.42 -7.53
CA ILE A 336 -20.67 12.16 -8.92
C ILE A 336 -21.83 11.87 -9.89
N PRO A 337 -22.87 11.09 -9.53
CA PRO A 337 -23.97 10.83 -10.45
C PRO A 337 -24.98 11.97 -10.61
N ALA A 338 -24.95 13.01 -9.78
CA ALA A 338 -25.97 14.05 -9.78
C ALA A 338 -25.91 14.99 -11.00
N PRO A 339 -24.75 15.47 -11.47
CA PRO A 339 -24.70 16.35 -12.63
C PRO A 339 -25.11 15.66 -13.92
N SER A 340 -25.85 16.38 -14.77
CA SER A 340 -26.16 15.95 -16.14
C SER A 340 -25.06 16.29 -17.14
N THR A 341 -24.12 17.18 -16.77
CA THR A 341 -23.04 17.64 -17.66
C THR A 341 -21.73 16.93 -17.33
N LYS A 342 -21.02 16.49 -18.37
CA LYS A 342 -19.72 15.81 -18.27
C LYS A 342 -18.70 16.59 -17.43
N PRO A 343 -18.46 17.91 -17.65
CA PRO A 343 -17.45 18.65 -16.89
C PRO A 343 -17.74 18.71 -15.39
N ALA A 344 -19.00 18.81 -14.98
CA ALA A 344 -19.35 18.87 -13.56
C ALA A 344 -19.09 17.54 -12.84
N ALA A 345 -19.37 16.41 -13.49
CA ALA A 345 -19.05 15.08 -12.95
C ALA A 345 -17.52 14.86 -12.86
N ILE A 346 -16.77 15.31 -13.87
CA ILE A 346 -15.29 15.28 -13.85
C ILE A 346 -14.74 16.11 -12.70
N VAL A 347 -15.25 17.33 -12.48
CA VAL A 347 -14.84 18.18 -11.35
C VAL A 347 -15.08 17.47 -10.02
N LEU A 348 -16.23 16.83 -9.82
CA LEU A 348 -16.51 16.06 -8.60
C LEU A 348 -15.55 14.87 -8.42
N LEU A 349 -15.23 14.16 -9.51
CA LEU A 349 -14.26 13.06 -9.47
C LEU A 349 -12.85 13.56 -9.12
N VAL A 350 -12.41 14.69 -9.69
CA VAL A 350 -11.11 15.29 -9.38
C VAL A 350 -11.08 15.78 -7.93
N LEU A 351 -12.14 16.46 -7.46
CA LEU A 351 -12.26 16.91 -6.07
C LEU A 351 -12.23 15.73 -5.09
N ARG A 352 -12.92 14.62 -5.41
CA ARG A 352 -12.83 13.36 -4.68
C ARG A 352 -11.38 12.86 -4.63
N SER A 353 -10.70 12.85 -5.78
CA SER A 353 -9.33 12.35 -5.91
C SER A 353 -8.34 13.18 -5.10
N CYS A 354 -8.54 14.49 -5.01
CA CYS A 354 -7.75 15.38 -4.18
C CYS A 354 -7.83 15.05 -2.69
N THR A 355 -8.92 14.43 -2.21
CA THR A 355 -9.14 14.18 -0.78
C THR A 355 -9.14 12.71 -0.38
N GLN A 356 -9.30 11.78 -1.32
CA GLN A 356 -9.54 10.36 -1.02
C GLN A 356 -8.39 9.62 -0.33
N SER A 357 -7.14 10.10 -0.45
CA SER A 357 -5.97 9.44 0.15
C SER A 357 -5.32 10.26 1.26
N MET A 358 -5.86 11.44 1.58
CA MET A 358 -5.32 12.31 2.63
C MET A 358 -5.54 11.76 4.04
N ASP A 359 -6.31 10.70 4.17
CA ASP A 359 -6.63 10.04 5.42
C ASP A 359 -5.61 8.95 5.78
N THR A 360 -4.85 8.46 4.81
CA THR A 360 -3.95 7.30 4.96
C THR A 360 -2.78 7.54 5.93
N PRO A 361 -2.00 8.64 5.83
CA PRO A 361 -0.95 8.92 6.82
C PRO A 361 -1.49 9.17 8.24
N PRO A 362 -2.53 10.02 8.45
CA PRO A 362 -3.14 10.20 9.77
C PRO A 362 -3.71 8.91 10.37
N ARG A 363 -4.32 8.04 9.55
CA ARG A 363 -4.81 6.71 9.96
C ARG A 363 -3.70 5.83 10.51
N SER A 364 -2.57 5.80 9.81
CA SER A 364 -1.40 5.01 10.19
C SER A 364 -0.78 5.51 11.50
N ALA A 365 -0.68 6.83 11.67
CA ALA A 365 -0.22 7.45 12.91
C ALA A 365 -1.19 7.18 14.08
N PHE A 366 -2.50 7.29 13.85
CA PHE A 366 -3.52 6.98 14.85
C PHE A 366 -3.47 5.51 15.33
N LEU A 367 -3.32 4.57 14.41
CA LEU A 367 -3.12 3.16 14.77
C LEU A 367 -1.86 2.96 15.61
N ALA A 368 -0.79 3.71 15.31
CA ALA A 368 0.44 3.63 16.07
C ALA A 368 0.26 4.13 17.51
N GLU A 369 -0.57 5.15 17.74
CA GLU A 369 -0.89 5.67 19.07
C GLU A 369 -1.70 4.67 19.91
N ILE A 370 -2.70 4.01 19.31
CA ILE A 370 -3.65 3.17 20.07
C ILE A 370 -3.21 1.71 20.21
N VAL A 371 -2.26 1.24 19.40
CA VAL A 371 -1.80 -0.15 19.42
C VAL A 371 -0.36 -0.23 19.92
N GLN A 372 -0.16 -1.01 20.99
CA GLN A 372 1.15 -1.28 21.59
C GLN A 372 2.16 -1.80 20.53
N PRO A 373 3.43 -1.34 20.56
CA PRO A 373 4.44 -1.70 19.56
C PRO A 373 4.56 -3.21 19.32
N LEU A 374 4.58 -4.01 20.39
CA LEU A 374 4.75 -5.47 20.33
C LEU A 374 3.58 -6.20 19.65
N LYS A 375 2.39 -5.58 19.58
CA LYS A 375 1.17 -6.18 18.99
C LYS A 375 0.72 -5.47 17.72
N ARG A 376 1.45 -4.45 17.26
CA ARG A 376 1.04 -3.56 16.17
C ARG A 376 0.90 -4.31 14.85
N THR A 377 1.91 -5.09 14.47
CA THR A 377 1.91 -5.85 13.21
C THR A 377 0.73 -6.82 13.15
N ALA A 378 0.56 -7.69 14.15
CA ALA A 378 -0.54 -8.65 14.19
C ALA A 378 -1.93 -7.97 14.20
N THR A 379 -2.05 -6.80 14.82
CA THR A 379 -3.31 -6.04 14.83
C THR A 379 -3.60 -5.44 13.45
N ILE A 380 -2.59 -4.87 12.78
CA ILE A 380 -2.73 -4.31 11.42
C ILE A 380 -3.16 -5.42 10.46
N GLU A 381 -2.51 -6.58 10.50
CA GLU A 381 -2.85 -7.71 9.63
C GLU A 381 -4.27 -8.22 9.88
N PHE A 382 -4.67 -8.34 11.15
CA PHE A 382 -6.03 -8.76 11.50
C PHE A 382 -7.09 -7.75 11.00
N VAL A 383 -6.81 -6.46 11.14
CA VAL A 383 -7.69 -5.39 10.65
C VAL A 383 -7.75 -5.38 9.11
N ASN A 384 -6.63 -5.60 8.41
CA ASN A 384 -6.57 -5.71 6.96
C ASN A 384 -7.36 -6.93 6.45
N MET A 385 -7.32 -8.04 7.17
CA MET A 385 -8.15 -9.21 6.88
C MET A 385 -9.64 -8.86 7.00
N ALA A 386 -10.05 -8.18 8.09
CA ALA A 386 -11.43 -7.72 8.26
C ALA A 386 -11.88 -6.77 7.15
N ARG A 387 -11.00 -5.84 6.74
CA ARG A 387 -11.20 -4.94 5.59
C ARG A 387 -11.44 -5.75 4.31
N SER A 388 -10.58 -6.72 4.03
CA SER A 388 -10.66 -7.56 2.84
C SER A 388 -11.98 -8.35 2.79
N PHE A 389 -12.40 -8.95 3.90
CA PHE A 389 -13.73 -9.58 3.99
C PHE A 389 -14.88 -8.60 3.73
N GLY A 390 -14.76 -7.36 4.25
CA GLY A 390 -15.73 -6.30 4.00
C GLY A 390 -15.86 -5.95 2.51
N SER A 391 -14.76 -5.96 1.75
CA SER A 391 -14.77 -5.62 0.31
C SER A 391 -15.49 -6.62 -0.60
N ALA A 392 -15.59 -7.89 -0.19
CA ALA A 392 -15.92 -8.98 -1.09
C ALA A 392 -17.33 -8.87 -1.73
N PHE A 393 -18.34 -8.49 -0.95
CA PHE A 393 -19.75 -8.66 -1.35
C PHE A 393 -20.37 -7.44 -2.05
N SER A 394 -19.76 -6.26 -1.96
CA SER A 394 -20.35 -5.03 -2.50
C SER A 394 -20.42 -5.00 -4.03
N PRO A 395 -19.45 -5.52 -4.83
CA PRO A 395 -19.56 -5.50 -6.29
C PRO A 395 -20.76 -6.30 -6.82
N LEU A 396 -21.15 -7.39 -6.15
CA LEU A 396 -22.35 -8.15 -6.49
C LEU A 396 -23.61 -7.28 -6.43
N ILE A 397 -23.75 -6.49 -5.34
CA ILE A 397 -24.89 -5.58 -5.17
C ILE A 397 -24.85 -4.50 -6.26
N THR A 398 -23.68 -3.94 -6.53
CA THR A 398 -23.48 -2.95 -7.61
C THR A 398 -23.86 -3.52 -8.97
N GLY A 399 -23.49 -4.76 -9.29
CA GLY A 399 -23.88 -5.42 -10.53
C GLY A 399 -25.40 -5.55 -10.69
N PHE A 400 -26.12 -5.91 -9.63
CA PHE A 400 -27.59 -5.94 -9.65
C PHE A 400 -28.22 -4.55 -9.83
N LEU A 401 -27.63 -3.51 -9.22
CA LEU A 401 -28.07 -2.13 -9.42
C LEU A 401 -27.80 -1.66 -10.85
N ALA A 402 -26.63 -2.01 -11.41
CA ALA A 402 -26.23 -1.68 -12.76
C ALA A 402 -27.14 -2.33 -13.81
N GLU A 403 -27.53 -3.60 -13.60
CA GLU A 403 -28.48 -4.33 -14.44
C GLU A 403 -29.82 -3.59 -14.56
N LYS A 404 -30.30 -3.04 -13.44
CA LYS A 404 -31.55 -2.27 -13.38
C LYS A 404 -31.42 -0.82 -13.85
N GLY A 405 -30.27 -0.41 -14.40
CA GLY A 405 -29.99 0.97 -14.79
C GLY A 405 -29.89 1.94 -13.62
N LYS A 406 -29.69 1.44 -12.39
CA LYS A 406 -29.64 2.21 -11.14
C LYS A 406 -28.23 2.31 -10.56
N LEU A 407 -27.21 2.36 -11.41
CA LEU A 407 -25.80 2.43 -10.97
C LEU A 407 -25.53 3.66 -10.07
N TRP A 408 -26.24 4.77 -10.28
CA TRP A 408 -26.14 5.96 -9.41
C TRP A 408 -26.46 5.67 -7.93
N VAL A 409 -27.32 4.68 -7.64
CA VAL A 409 -27.65 4.27 -6.26
C VAL A 409 -26.42 3.69 -5.58
N ALA A 410 -25.55 2.97 -6.31
CA ALA A 410 -24.33 2.41 -5.75
C ALA A 410 -23.38 3.52 -5.24
N PHE A 411 -23.25 4.64 -5.97
CA PHE A 411 -22.45 5.79 -5.53
C PHE A 411 -23.04 6.47 -4.28
N VAL A 412 -24.36 6.63 -4.22
CA VAL A 412 -25.03 7.22 -3.05
C VAL A 412 -24.90 6.30 -1.83
N CYS A 413 -25.10 4.99 -2.00
CA CYS A 413 -24.89 4.00 -0.95
C CYS A 413 -23.42 3.98 -0.49
N ALA A 414 -22.46 4.03 -1.42
CA ALA A 414 -21.04 4.10 -1.11
C ALA A 414 -20.74 5.31 -0.23
N GLY A 415 -21.13 6.52 -0.65
CA GLY A 415 -20.91 7.73 0.13
C GLY A 415 -21.62 7.71 1.49
N ALA A 416 -22.86 7.21 1.56
CA ALA A 416 -23.59 7.11 2.83
C ALA A 416 -22.92 6.15 3.83
N LEU A 417 -22.42 5.00 3.36
CA LEU A 417 -21.68 4.04 4.20
C LEU A 417 -20.35 4.63 4.67
N LEU A 418 -19.62 5.33 3.79
CA LEU A 418 -18.36 6.00 4.14
C LEU A 418 -18.57 7.14 5.14
N VAL A 419 -19.61 7.97 4.97
CA VAL A 419 -20.01 8.98 5.96
C VAL A 419 -20.36 8.34 7.31
N THR A 420 -21.07 7.21 7.29
CA THR A 420 -21.42 6.48 8.52
C THR A 420 -20.17 5.97 9.24
N TYR A 421 -19.18 5.46 8.49
CA TYR A 421 -17.87 5.11 9.01
C TYR A 421 -17.17 6.32 9.65
N ASP A 422 -17.12 7.46 8.95
CA ASP A 422 -16.44 8.68 9.41
C ASP A 422 -17.04 9.21 10.72
N VAL A 423 -18.37 9.26 10.79
CA VAL A 423 -19.10 9.62 12.01
C VAL A 423 -18.84 8.61 13.12
N GLY A 424 -18.82 7.31 12.80
CA GLY A 424 -18.52 6.24 13.74
C GLY A 424 -17.12 6.35 14.34
N VAL A 425 -16.10 6.62 13.52
CA VAL A 425 -14.73 6.86 13.98
C VAL A 425 -14.70 8.09 14.89
N LEU A 426 -15.30 9.20 14.48
CA LEU A 426 -15.30 10.43 15.27
C LEU A 426 -16.01 10.24 16.62
N ALA A 427 -17.14 9.53 16.64
CA ALA A 427 -17.89 9.25 17.86
C ALA A 427 -17.13 8.35 18.83
N VAL A 428 -16.41 7.34 18.32
CA VAL A 428 -15.70 6.36 19.14
C VAL A 428 -14.33 6.88 19.60
N PHE A 429 -13.59 7.56 18.72
CA PHE A 429 -12.18 7.90 18.93
C PHE A 429 -11.89 9.41 19.01
N GLY A 430 -12.86 10.28 18.73
CA GLY A 430 -12.67 11.73 18.78
C GLY A 430 -12.28 12.26 20.18
N ARG A 431 -12.60 11.51 21.25
CA ARG A 431 -12.24 11.86 22.64
C ARG A 431 -10.82 11.45 23.04
N HIS A 432 -10.19 10.48 22.38
CA HIS A 432 -8.81 10.07 22.69
C HIS A 432 -7.81 11.20 22.47
N GLN A 433 -8.09 12.10 21.52
CA GLN A 433 -7.22 13.25 21.24
C GLN A 433 -7.33 14.37 22.27
N ILE A 434 -8.48 14.52 22.94
CA ILE A 434 -8.65 15.56 23.96
C ILE A 434 -7.83 15.20 25.20
N ALA A 435 -7.78 13.92 25.58
CA ALA A 435 -6.96 13.47 26.70
C ALA A 435 -5.45 13.67 26.43
N ALA A 436 -4.95 13.23 25.28
CA ALA A 436 -3.54 13.40 24.90
C ALA A 436 -3.12 14.87 24.75
N ALA A 437 -3.98 15.71 24.16
CA ALA A 437 -3.69 17.15 24.01
C ALA A 437 -3.74 17.92 25.34
N VAL A 438 -4.53 17.45 26.31
CA VAL A 438 -4.56 18.02 27.67
C VAL A 438 -3.30 17.60 28.43
N GLU A 439 -2.88 16.33 28.34
CA GLU A 439 -1.62 15.85 28.94
C GLU A 439 -0.39 16.58 28.37
N ASP A 440 -0.29 16.74 27.04
CA ASP A 440 0.80 17.52 26.41
C ASP A 440 0.77 18.99 26.85
N SER A 441 -0.41 19.59 27.02
CA SER A 441 -0.54 20.98 27.47
C SER A 441 -0.22 21.16 28.96
N ASP A 442 -0.49 20.16 29.78
CA ASP A 442 -0.15 20.15 31.21
C ASP A 442 1.36 19.90 31.41
N GLU A 443 1.98 19.06 30.56
CA GLU A 443 3.45 18.90 30.52
C GLU A 443 4.15 20.16 29.98
N GLU A 444 3.66 20.81 28.91
CA GLU A 444 4.17 22.09 28.43
C GLU A 444 3.92 23.25 29.42
N ALA A 445 2.83 23.21 30.20
CA ALA A 445 2.59 24.19 31.25
C ALA A 445 3.46 23.94 32.50
N ALA A 446 3.82 22.68 32.78
CA ALA A 446 4.77 22.31 33.84
C ALA A 446 6.22 22.67 33.47
N VAL A 447 6.55 22.69 32.18
CA VAL A 447 7.84 23.14 31.64
C VAL A 447 7.72 24.61 31.22
N GLY A 448 7.92 25.53 32.16
CA GLY A 448 7.85 26.99 31.93
C GLY A 448 8.64 27.50 30.70
N PRO A 449 8.42 28.76 30.28
CA PRO A 449 8.74 29.24 28.93
C PRO A 449 10.21 29.01 28.57
N LYS A 450 10.45 28.19 27.53
CA LYS A 450 11.78 28.02 26.93
C LYS A 450 12.22 29.36 26.31
N LEU A 451 13.11 30.06 27.00
CA LEU A 451 13.95 31.08 26.38
C LEU A 451 14.71 30.47 25.20
N PRO A 452 14.98 31.23 24.13
CA PRO A 452 15.62 30.70 22.93
C PRO A 452 17.00 30.17 23.29
N ILE A 453 17.20 28.88 23.04
CA ILE A 453 18.50 28.22 23.14
C ILE A 453 19.38 28.82 22.03
N ILE A 454 20.24 29.77 22.41
CA ILE A 454 21.40 30.14 21.61
C ILE A 454 22.36 28.97 21.75
N ILE A 455 22.54 28.21 20.67
CA ILE A 455 23.56 27.17 20.56
C ILE A 455 24.91 27.90 20.57
N VAL A 456 25.64 27.82 21.69
CA VAL A 456 27.07 28.07 21.72
C VAL A 456 27.73 26.69 21.58
N ASP A 457 28.52 26.53 20.52
CA ASP A 457 29.31 25.32 20.26
C ASP A 457 30.26 25.05 21.44
N GLU A 458 30.07 23.92 22.10
CA GLU A 458 30.97 23.39 23.11
C GLU A 458 31.67 22.15 22.55
N TYR A 459 32.62 22.39 21.65
CA TYR A 459 33.75 21.50 21.39
C TYR A 459 34.96 22.19 22.00
N GLN A 460 35.40 21.73 23.18
CA GLN A 460 36.77 21.81 23.75
C GLN A 460 36.69 21.76 25.30
N GLU A 461 36.36 20.61 25.89
CA GLU A 461 36.60 20.40 27.33
C GLU A 461 36.77 18.90 27.67
N LYS A 462 37.56 18.19 26.85
CA LYS A 462 37.99 16.81 27.15
C LYS A 462 39.49 16.57 27.09
N ASP A 463 40.28 17.60 26.77
CA ASP A 463 41.74 17.49 26.64
C ASP A 463 42.54 18.16 27.79
N GLU A 464 41.88 18.87 28.73
CA GLU A 464 42.57 19.48 29.89
C GLU A 464 42.58 18.60 31.15
N GLU A 465 41.60 17.71 31.34
CA GLU A 465 41.53 16.85 32.54
C GLU A 465 42.62 15.74 32.52
N ASN A 466 43.13 15.39 31.34
CA ASN A 466 44.23 14.42 31.19
C ASN A 466 45.64 15.04 31.29
N ARG A 467 45.77 16.37 31.37
CA ARG A 467 47.06 17.06 31.60
C ARG A 467 47.31 17.46 33.05
N ALA A 468 46.28 17.40 33.90
CA ALA A 468 46.40 17.73 35.32
C ALA A 468 46.85 16.53 36.19
N SER A 469 46.73 15.29 35.71
CA SER A 469 47.13 14.09 36.46
C SER A 469 48.59 13.65 36.21
N GLU A 470 49.28 14.19 35.20
CA GLU A 470 50.68 13.87 34.90
C GLU A 470 51.71 14.77 35.61
N ASN A 471 51.29 15.86 36.25
CA ASN A 471 52.21 16.83 36.89
C ASN A 471 52.42 16.64 38.41
N ASP A 472 51.71 15.69 39.05
CA ASP A 472 51.83 15.44 40.50
C ASP A 472 52.76 14.25 40.87
N LEU A 473 53.49 13.68 39.92
CA LEU A 473 54.45 12.59 40.16
C LEU A 473 55.93 12.97 39.99
N ALA A 474 56.23 14.26 39.81
CA ALA A 474 57.60 14.76 39.66
C ALA A 474 58.07 15.56 40.90
N SER A 475 58.16 14.91 42.07
CA SER A 475 59.01 15.40 43.17
C SER A 475 59.39 14.27 44.15
N VAL A 476 60.31 13.40 43.73
CA VAL A 476 61.11 12.60 44.66
C VAL A 476 62.58 12.74 44.26
N ASP A 477 63.35 13.23 45.23
CA ASP A 477 64.78 13.55 45.24
C ASP A 477 65.68 12.33 44.89
N PRO A 478 66.78 12.49 44.13
CA PRO A 478 67.68 11.39 43.82
C PRO A 478 68.86 11.33 44.81
N GLY A 479 68.97 10.23 45.56
CA GLY A 479 70.11 9.98 46.45
C GLY A 479 70.32 8.50 46.79
N GLU A 480 71.41 7.96 46.25
CA GLU A 480 72.17 6.77 46.70
C GLU A 480 71.70 5.34 46.36
N ALA A 481 72.37 4.80 45.34
CA ALA A 481 73.28 3.64 45.40
C ALA A 481 72.74 2.19 45.56
N GLU A 482 72.92 1.48 44.42
CA GLU A 482 73.45 0.11 44.25
C GLU A 482 72.54 -1.15 44.20
N PRO A 483 72.93 -2.16 43.39
CA PRO A 483 72.04 -3.17 42.82
C PRO A 483 72.27 -4.58 43.37
N LYS A 484 71.28 -5.48 43.24
CA LYS A 484 71.40 -6.96 43.15
C LYS A 484 70.00 -7.57 42.97
N GLY A 485 69.69 -8.20 41.83
CA GLY A 485 69.73 -9.66 41.64
C GLY A 485 68.30 -10.17 41.35
N VAL A 486 67.93 -10.50 40.10
CA VAL A 486 67.92 -11.84 39.46
C VAL A 486 66.97 -12.87 40.12
N GLY A 487 66.04 -13.40 39.31
CA GLY A 487 65.25 -14.64 39.51
C GLY A 487 63.76 -14.44 39.17
N GLU A 488 63.25 -14.84 37.98
CA GLU A 488 62.65 -16.17 37.68
C GLU A 488 61.52 -16.53 38.68
N VAL A 489 60.26 -16.80 38.30
CA VAL A 489 59.66 -17.55 37.17
C VAL A 489 58.26 -17.02 36.88
#